data_AF-A0A7M1B8V6-F1
#
_entry.id   AF-A0A7M1B8V6-F1
#
_cell.length_a   1.000
_cell.length_b   1.000
_cell.length_c   1.000
_cell.angle_alpha   90.00
_cell.angle_beta   90.00
_cell.angle_gamma   90.00
#
_symmetry.space_group_name_H-M   'P 1'
#
loop_
_entity.id
_entity.type
_entity.pdbx_description
1 polymer ?
#
loop_
_entity_poly.entity_id
_entity_poly.type
_entity_poly.pdbx_seq_one_letter_code
_entity_poly.pdbx_strand_id
1 'polypeptide(L)'
;MTLTAAGAAVVNGGGNLPDFTVTAASTTGQTSSATANVNPADTDTNEPLTLTVTPVDGPFVEDSTNAGDTVATSTANDPDGGYHLHNR
;
A
#
# COMPACT_ATOMS: atom_id res chain seq x y z
N MET A 1 -0.18 -4.65 25.83
CA MET A 1 0.99 -3.82 25.50
C MET A 1 0.56 -2.37 25.63
N THR A 2 1.33 -1.54 26.33
CA THR A 2 1.05 -0.11 26.52
C THR A 2 2.34 0.67 26.33
N LEU A 3 2.24 1.88 25.78
CA LEU A 3 3.40 2.73 25.54
C LEU A 3 4.12 3.07 26.85
N THR A 4 5.44 2.92 26.88
CA THR A 4 6.27 3.32 28.01
C THR A 4 6.69 4.78 27.87
N ALA A 5 7.22 5.40 28.93
CA ALA A 5 7.78 6.75 28.86
C ALA A 5 8.88 6.88 27.79
N ALA A 6 9.69 5.83 27.60
CA ALA A 6 10.70 5.80 26.54
C ALA A 6 10.07 5.74 25.14
N GLY A 7 9.03 4.90 24.96
CA GLY A 7 8.30 4.85 23.69
C GLY A 7 7.62 6.18 23.37
N ALA A 8 7.04 6.85 24.37
CA ALA A 8 6.45 8.18 24.21
C ALA A 8 7.50 9.23 23.80
N ALA A 9 8.70 9.19 24.37
CA ALA A 9 9.78 10.09 23.99
C ALA A 9 10.23 9.90 22.53
N VAL A 10 10.26 8.65 22.05
CA VAL A 10 10.58 8.33 20.65
C VAL A 10 9.58 8.96 19.70
N VAL A 11 8.27 8.71 19.91
CA VAL A 11 7.22 9.27 19.02
C VAL A 11 7.12 10.79 19.11
N ASN A 12 7.27 11.37 20.30
CA ASN A 12 7.27 12.83 20.49
C ASN A 12 8.52 13.49 19.87
N GLY A 13 9.60 12.74 19.67
CA GLY A 13 10.79 13.16 18.92
C GLY A 13 10.67 12.95 17.41
N GLY A 14 9.52 12.47 16.90
CA GLY A 14 9.32 12.14 15.49
C GLY A 14 9.96 10.82 15.04
N GLY A 15 10.39 9.98 15.99
CA GLY A 15 10.94 8.67 15.70
C GLY A 15 9.88 7.58 15.63
N ASN A 16 10.18 6.52 14.87
CA ASN A 16 9.31 5.35 14.73
C ASN A 16 9.54 4.35 15.86
N LEU A 17 8.45 3.72 16.32
CA LEU A 17 8.54 2.59 17.26
C LEU A 17 9.00 1.33 16.51
N PRO A 18 9.76 0.44 17.18
CA PRO A 18 10.25 -0.78 16.55
C PRO A 18 9.12 -1.80 16.33
N ASP A 19 9.28 -2.60 15.27
CA ASP A 19 8.44 -3.77 15.01
C ASP A 19 8.51 -4.79 16.15
N PHE A 20 7.42 -5.54 16.32
CA PHE A 20 7.40 -6.69 17.22
C PHE A 20 6.58 -7.85 16.64
N THR A 21 6.74 -9.03 17.24
CA THR A 21 5.99 -10.23 16.88
C THR A 21 5.10 -10.68 18.02
N VAL A 22 3.89 -11.15 17.69
CA VAL A 22 2.98 -11.80 18.62
C VAL A 22 2.85 -13.26 18.22
N THR A 23 3.19 -14.15 19.14
CA THR A 23 3.03 -15.60 18.95
C THR A 23 1.93 -16.10 19.86
N ALA A 24 0.89 -16.70 19.29
CA ALA A 24 -0.11 -17.46 20.00
C ALA A 24 0.19 -18.95 19.82
N ALA A 25 0.23 -19.73 20.90
CA ALA A 25 0.46 -21.16 20.84
C ALA A 25 -0.51 -21.91 21.77
N SER A 26 -1.06 -23.00 21.25
CA SER A 26 -1.80 -23.99 22.04
C SER A 26 -0.91 -25.21 22.29
N THR A 27 -0.75 -25.58 23.56
CA THR A 27 0.04 -26.75 23.99
C THR A 27 -0.82 -27.89 24.52
N THR A 28 -2.14 -27.70 24.64
CA THR A 28 -3.10 -28.73 25.05
C THR A 28 -4.29 -28.74 24.09
N GLY A 29 -4.86 -29.92 23.82
CA GLY A 29 -5.80 -30.10 22.71
C GLY A 29 -5.06 -30.15 21.37
N GLN A 30 -5.58 -29.45 20.34
CA GLN A 30 -4.84 -29.32 19.08
C GLN A 30 -3.63 -28.40 19.26
N THR A 31 -2.45 -28.99 19.21
CA THR A 31 -1.20 -28.24 19.26
C THR A 31 -1.02 -27.44 17.98
N SER A 32 -0.88 -26.13 18.12
CA SER A 32 -0.71 -25.21 17.00
C SER A 32 -0.04 -23.94 17.48
N SER A 33 0.63 -23.26 16.57
CA SER A 33 1.13 -21.91 16.80
C SER A 33 0.86 -21.03 15.59
N ALA A 34 0.63 -19.75 15.86
CA ALA A 34 0.48 -18.71 14.85
C ALA A 34 1.30 -17.50 15.30
N THR A 35 1.97 -16.88 14.34
CA THR A 35 2.75 -15.66 14.57
C THR A 35 2.19 -14.55 13.70
N ALA A 36 2.09 -13.36 14.26
CA ALA A 36 1.77 -12.13 13.54
C ALA A 36 2.89 -11.10 13.77
N ASN A 37 3.33 -10.46 12.70
CA ASN A 37 4.18 -9.28 12.76
C ASN A 37 3.31 -8.05 12.99
N VAL A 38 3.76 -7.15 13.87
CA VAL A 38 3.13 -5.86 14.12
C VAL A 38 4.17 -4.79 13.83
N ASN A 39 3.85 -3.90 12.88
CA ASN A 39 4.60 -2.68 12.59
C ASN A 39 3.84 -1.49 13.20
N PRO A 40 4.28 -0.93 14.33
CA PRO A 40 3.61 0.21 14.95
C PRO A 40 3.87 1.54 14.25
N ALA A 41 4.80 1.56 13.29
CA ALA A 41 5.15 2.72 12.48
C ALA A 41 4.46 2.68 11.10
N ASP A 42 3.42 1.87 10.95
CA ASP A 42 2.60 1.81 9.73
C ASP A 42 1.79 3.10 9.60
N THR A 43 2.46 4.12 9.05
CA THR A 43 1.83 5.33 8.55
C THR A 43 1.77 5.17 7.05
N ASP A 44 0.78 4.43 6.55
CA ASP A 44 0.43 4.56 5.15
C ASP A 44 -0.01 6.02 4.93
N THR A 45 0.69 6.66 3.99
CA THR A 45 0.45 8.02 3.57
C THR A 45 -0.36 7.99 2.30
N ASN A 46 -1.28 8.94 2.11
CA ASN A 46 -2.00 9.00 0.85
C ASN A 46 -1.03 9.36 -0.28
N GLU A 47 -0.82 8.45 -1.23
CA GLU A 47 0.03 8.68 -2.39
C GLU A 47 -0.74 9.33 -3.56
N PRO A 48 -0.06 10.05 -4.46
CA PRO A 48 -0.70 10.55 -5.67
C PRO A 48 -0.99 9.43 -6.66
N LEU A 49 -2.11 9.56 -7.38
CA LEU A 49 -2.41 8.73 -8.55
C LEU A 49 -1.28 8.83 -9.59
N THR A 50 -0.84 7.68 -10.09
CA THR A 50 0.02 7.62 -11.29
C THR A 50 -0.81 7.30 -12.52
N LEU A 51 -0.85 8.21 -13.50
CA LEU A 51 -1.46 8.00 -14.81
C LEU A 51 -0.38 7.67 -15.85
N THR A 52 -0.57 6.58 -16.58
CA THR A 52 0.24 6.24 -17.75
C THR A 52 -0.64 6.27 -19.00
N VAL A 53 -0.18 6.96 -20.04
CA VAL A 53 -0.79 6.95 -21.37
C VAL A 53 0.22 6.34 -22.33
N THR A 54 -0.17 5.26 -22.98
CA THR A 54 0.66 4.52 -23.93
C THR A 54 0.06 4.70 -25.32
N PRO A 55 0.66 5.55 -26.19
CA PRO A 55 0.28 5.62 -27.59
C PRO A 55 0.40 4.25 -28.25
N VAL A 56 -0.45 3.98 -29.23
CA VAL A 56 -0.28 2.78 -30.06
C VAL A 56 1.03 2.90 -30.84
N ASP A 57 1.83 1.83 -30.82
CA ASP A 57 3.07 1.79 -31.58
C ASP A 57 2.78 1.69 -33.08
N GLY A 58 3.16 2.73 -33.82
CA GLY A 58 3.06 2.77 -35.28
C GLY A 58 2.63 4.15 -35.80
N PRO A 59 2.96 4.47 -37.06
CA PRO A 59 2.53 5.72 -37.66
C PRO A 59 1.03 5.68 -37.97
N PHE A 60 0.33 6.75 -37.63
CA PHE A 60 -0.98 7.04 -38.22
C PHE A 60 -0.74 7.57 -39.63
N VAL A 61 -1.02 6.74 -40.62
CA VAL A 61 -0.84 7.09 -42.04
C VAL A 61 -2.17 7.62 -42.58
N GLU A 62 -2.09 8.72 -43.32
CA GLU A 62 -3.23 9.29 -44.04
C GLU A 62 -3.88 8.24 -44.95
N ASP A 63 -5.21 8.30 -45.07
CA ASP A 63 -6.03 7.38 -45.86
C ASP A 63 -5.96 5.88 -45.48
N SER A 64 -5.19 5.51 -44.45
CA SER A 64 -5.04 4.12 -43.96
C SER A 64 -5.61 3.92 -42.56
N THR A 65 -5.89 5.01 -41.86
CA THR A 65 -6.51 5.01 -40.53
C THR A 65 -8.01 5.22 -40.65
N ASN A 66 -8.77 4.63 -39.73
CA ASN A 66 -10.22 4.62 -39.74
C ASN A 66 -10.80 5.36 -38.53
N ALA A 67 -12.01 5.89 -38.72
CA ALA A 67 -12.76 6.45 -37.60
C ALA A 67 -13.02 5.35 -36.55
N GLY A 68 -12.62 5.61 -35.31
CA GLY A 68 -12.71 4.64 -34.22
C GLY A 68 -11.40 3.92 -33.90
N ASP A 69 -10.32 4.19 -34.64
CA ASP A 69 -8.99 3.68 -34.27
C ASP A 69 -8.57 4.17 -32.89
N THR A 70 -8.11 3.24 -32.06
CA THR A 70 -7.54 3.56 -30.75
C THR A 70 -6.16 4.18 -30.95
N VAL A 71 -5.97 5.41 -30.47
CA VAL A 71 -4.69 6.15 -30.61
C VAL A 71 -3.74 5.94 -29.43
N ALA A 72 -4.29 5.58 -28.28
CA ALA A 72 -3.55 5.31 -27.06
C ALA A 72 -4.42 4.51 -26.09
N THR A 73 -3.77 3.78 -25.19
CA THR A 73 -4.40 3.24 -23.98
C THR A 73 -3.98 4.06 -22.78
N SER A 74 -4.82 4.12 -21.75
CA SER A 74 -4.46 4.75 -20.48
C SER A 74 -4.73 3.80 -19.32
N THR A 75 -3.83 3.82 -18.34
CA THR A 75 -3.95 3.07 -17.10
C THR A 75 -3.63 3.98 -15.93
N ALA A 76 -4.33 3.78 -14.83
CA ALA A 76 -4.16 4.57 -13.61
C ALA A 76 -3.88 3.61 -12.45
N ASN A 77 -2.88 3.93 -11.63
CA ASN A 77 -2.57 3.20 -10.41
C ASN A 77 -2.68 4.15 -9.22
N ASP A 78 -3.59 3.82 -8.32
CA ASP A 78 -3.69 4.39 -6.98
C ASP A 78 -3.13 3.34 -6.01
N PRO A 79 -1.93 3.57 -5.41
CA PRO A 79 -1.33 2.64 -4.45
C PRO A 79 -2.23 2.32 -3.25
N ASP A 80 -3.11 3.25 -2.89
CA ASP A 80 -3.97 3.16 -1.70
C ASP A 80 -5.26 2.35 -1.98
N GLY A 81 -5.55 2.07 -3.27
CA GLY A 81 -6.67 1.23 -3.66
C GLY A 81 -8.04 1.82 -3.30
N GLY A 82 -8.33 3.06 -3.73
CA GLY A 82 -9.59 3.75 -3.42
C GLY A 82 -9.64 4.25 -1.97
N TYR A 83 -10.79 4.79 -1.51
CA TYR A 83 -10.93 5.53 -0.24
C TYR A 83 -10.14 4.91 0.92
N HIS A 84 -8.94 5.44 1.14
CA HIS A 84 -8.10 5.10 2.27
C HIS A 84 -8.68 5.76 3.53
N LEU A 85 -9.65 5.08 4.16
CA LEU A 85 -10.15 5.45 5.48
C LEU A 85 -9.15 4.93 6.52
N HIS A 86 -8.05 5.65 6.72
CA HIS A 86 -7.38 5.60 8.01
C HIS A 86 -8.31 6.22 9.06
N ASN A 87 -8.81 5.35 9.92
CA ASN A 87 -9.75 5.63 10.99
C ASN A 87 -9.23 6.78 11.88
N ARG A 88 -10.09 7.78 12.16
CA ARG A 88 -9.90 8.69 13.29
C ARG A 88 -10.01 7.95 14.63
#